data_AF-A0AAD8TSC9-F1
#
_entry.id   AF-A0AAD8TSC9-F1
#
_cell.length_a   1.000
_cell.length_b   1.000
_cell.length_c   1.000
_cell.angle_alpha   90.00
_cell.angle_beta   90.00
_cell.angle_gamma   90.00
#
_symmetry.space_group_name_H-M   'P 1'
#
loop_
_entity.id
_entity.type
_entity.pdbx_description
1 polymer ?
#
loop_
_entity_poly.entity_id
_entity_poly.type
_entity_poly.pdbx_seq_one_letter_code
_entity_poly.pdbx_strand_id
1 'polypeptide(L)'
;MPTEMPLGLPFVVDTWGSSSRRRRHHHFLTHAHTDHLANAQAYPGDTVYATKLTMRLALQRFPQLERGVFVEMELGKRLVVRDPDGDFSVTAYDANHCPGAVMFLFEGPFGNILHTGDCRLTSNFVLNLPLKWEENNCRLDNVYLDCTFSELPLFPSKESAIQQVIACILKHPHTPFVYLHCERLGHEEILLEVSREFGTKIYLDRGWNLDYFDTLSLTVPEIITDDPTCRFQIVGWNQFKEIKETKLEETRASRQPDSLLIRPSTMWYALGQNQKPSLTEAEQDDSGVWHVCFSIHSSRDELEQALQILQPQWVISTTPPNFANELSYVRERCLARTPQENVPVSINFCSTSVDKEVYADFVRRIPPFSEKSPRVVQIDQIWVDHRTFGLSMRVNGHISEHCMNMMGQAIMSKGSDAAFSMHVLHSEYAKMLQDPFQYQENISDDLTEQNLGYKLDNMDAVFMPLQMCKTWYLVVANFWKKRFEVLSPLGYTNELIREARSMVYNFQKAFHNAYPGSRRLKIKAMDITFHTISNSCNESDSGIFIMKALDLYDLEKHIFFKDSDAKGLREHLTFYLLDHKYNEKAHIMYKG
;
A
#
# COMPACT_ATOMS: atom_id res chain seq x y z
N MET A 1 6.75 -3.94 -3.95
CA MET A 1 7.24 -2.81 -3.11
C MET A 1 6.42 -2.83 -1.84
N PRO A 2 7.08 -2.94 -0.68
CA PRO A 2 6.39 -2.99 0.61
C PRO A 2 5.57 -1.73 0.90
N THR A 3 4.43 -1.89 1.57
CA THR A 3 3.60 -0.79 2.08
C THR A 3 4.33 -0.02 3.20
N GLU A 4 4.27 1.32 3.18
CA GLU A 4 4.83 2.12 4.27
C GLU A 4 4.03 2.02 5.58
N MET A 5 4.74 1.98 6.70
CA MET A 5 4.15 2.01 8.04
C MET A 5 3.60 3.42 8.39
N PRO A 6 2.45 3.53 9.08
CA PRO A 6 1.84 4.81 9.44
C PRO A 6 2.77 5.80 10.12
N LEU A 7 2.60 7.09 9.79
CA LEU A 7 3.29 8.19 10.47
C LEU A 7 2.97 8.17 11.97
N GLY A 8 4.00 8.26 12.80
CA GLY A 8 3.88 8.21 14.28
C GLY A 8 4.37 6.92 14.92
N LEU A 9 4.62 5.85 14.16
CA LEU A 9 5.32 4.67 14.66
C LEU A 9 6.84 4.92 14.73
N PRO A 10 7.54 4.43 15.79
CA PRO A 10 8.98 4.63 15.98
C PRO A 10 9.85 3.72 15.08
N PHE A 11 9.23 2.86 14.28
CA PHE A 11 9.89 1.89 13.43
C PHE A 11 9.32 1.86 12.00
N VAL A 12 10.10 1.29 11.08
CA VAL A 12 9.67 0.91 9.74
C VAL A 12 9.93 -0.57 9.50
N VAL A 13 9.19 -1.17 8.56
CA VAL A 13 9.40 -2.54 8.12
C VAL A 13 9.63 -2.53 6.61
N ASP A 14 10.70 -3.17 6.14
CA ASP A 14 11.09 -3.38 4.73
C ASP A 14 11.14 -2.14 3.81
N THR A 15 11.13 -0.93 4.38
CA THR A 15 11.00 0.33 3.62
C THR A 15 12.18 1.26 3.89
N TRP A 16 12.82 1.71 2.80
CA TRP A 16 14.08 2.45 2.83
C TRP A 16 13.97 3.80 2.08
N GLY A 17 12.89 4.57 2.32
CA GLY A 17 12.56 5.82 1.62
C GLY A 17 12.99 7.10 2.33
N SER A 18 13.06 8.24 1.62
CA SER A 18 13.38 9.55 2.20
C SER A 18 12.38 10.03 3.27
N SER A 19 11.17 9.47 3.25
CA SER A 19 10.12 9.57 4.28
C SER A 19 10.56 8.91 5.61
N SER A 20 11.33 7.81 5.57
CA SER A 20 11.91 7.11 6.74
C SER A 20 12.97 7.93 7.48
N ARG A 21 13.55 8.94 6.80
CA ARG A 21 14.76 9.67 7.23
C ARG A 21 14.57 10.68 8.37
N ARG A 22 13.34 11.09 8.69
CA ARG A 22 13.12 12.28 9.54
C ARG A 22 12.76 12.01 11.00
N ARG A 23 12.43 10.76 11.41
CA ARG A 23 12.10 10.43 12.81
C ARG A 23 12.31 8.97 13.26
N ARG A 24 12.69 8.03 12.39
CA ARG A 24 12.66 6.59 12.73
C ARG A 24 14.06 5.99 12.67
N HIS A 25 14.58 5.54 13.81
CA HIS A 25 15.92 4.96 13.95
C HIS A 25 15.94 3.42 13.89
N HIS A 26 14.77 2.80 13.83
CA HIS A 26 14.60 1.35 13.93
C HIS A 26 14.00 0.78 12.63
N HIS A 27 14.80 0.02 11.90
CA HIS A 27 14.40 -0.64 10.65
C HIS A 27 14.30 -2.14 10.89
N PHE A 28 13.17 -2.72 10.55
CA PHE A 28 12.95 -4.16 10.63
C PHE A 28 12.95 -4.74 9.23
N LEU A 29 13.80 -5.73 8.98
CA LEU A 29 13.87 -6.42 7.70
C LEU A 29 13.32 -7.84 7.88
N THR A 30 12.21 -8.13 7.22
CA THR A 30 11.48 -9.40 7.35
C THR A 30 12.24 -10.53 6.68
N HIS A 31 12.80 -10.30 5.49
CA HIS A 31 13.54 -11.30 4.72
C HIS A 31 14.42 -10.67 3.62
N ALA A 32 15.23 -11.48 2.95
CA ALA A 32 16.26 -11.03 2.01
C ALA A 32 15.85 -11.12 0.53
N HIS A 33 14.58 -10.88 0.18
CA HIS A 33 14.21 -10.65 -1.22
C HIS A 33 14.59 -9.24 -1.68
N THR A 34 14.77 -9.09 -2.99
CA THR A 34 15.35 -7.88 -3.59
C THR A 34 14.47 -6.65 -3.39
N ASP A 35 13.17 -6.79 -3.48
CA ASP A 35 12.21 -5.69 -3.35
C ASP A 35 12.00 -5.22 -1.91
N HIS A 36 12.28 -6.06 -0.90
CA HIS A 36 12.31 -5.69 0.53
C HIS A 36 13.65 -5.04 0.95
N LEU A 37 14.69 -5.24 0.15
CA LEU A 37 16.00 -4.59 0.30
C LEU A 37 16.18 -3.36 -0.61
N ALA A 38 15.16 -3.02 -1.40
CA ALA A 38 15.24 -1.93 -2.36
C ALA A 38 15.58 -0.61 -1.64
N ASN A 39 16.70 0.01 -2.05
CA ASN A 39 17.26 1.25 -1.48
C ASN A 39 17.90 1.15 -0.09
N ALA A 40 18.01 -0.05 0.51
CA ALA A 40 18.63 -0.23 1.83
C ALA A 40 20.06 0.35 1.92
N GLN A 41 20.79 0.28 0.81
CA GLN A 41 22.14 0.84 0.62
C GLN A 41 22.31 2.35 0.93
N ALA A 42 21.23 3.13 0.97
CA ALA A 42 21.28 4.56 1.26
C ALA A 42 21.27 4.89 2.77
N TYR A 43 21.23 3.88 3.66
CA TYR A 43 21.05 4.02 5.11
C TYR A 43 22.19 3.44 5.96
N PRO A 44 23.45 3.93 5.79
CA PRO A 44 24.62 3.35 6.45
C PRO A 44 24.75 3.71 7.95
N GLY A 45 23.67 4.05 8.67
CA GLY A 45 23.75 4.54 10.06
C GLY A 45 22.57 4.24 10.99
N ASP A 46 21.51 3.61 10.48
CA ASP A 46 20.34 3.23 11.31
C ASP A 46 20.51 1.82 11.89
N THR A 47 19.69 1.47 12.89
CA THR A 47 19.69 0.12 13.46
C THR A 47 18.75 -0.79 12.67
N VAL A 48 19.28 -1.91 12.17
CA VAL A 48 18.55 -2.91 11.38
C VAL A 48 18.35 -4.18 12.21
N TYR A 49 17.10 -4.56 12.41
CA TYR A 49 16.67 -5.74 13.13
C TYR A 49 16.21 -6.82 12.14
N ALA A 50 16.81 -8.01 12.20
CA ALA A 50 16.49 -9.12 11.30
C ALA A 50 17.03 -10.45 11.86
N THR A 51 16.65 -11.58 11.27
CA THR A 51 17.29 -12.86 11.62
C THR A 51 18.74 -12.89 11.11
N LYS A 52 19.58 -13.71 11.76
CA LYS A 52 20.98 -13.89 11.37
C LYS A 52 21.16 -14.26 9.90
N LEU A 53 20.31 -15.14 9.38
CA LEU A 53 20.39 -15.55 7.97
C LEU A 53 20.01 -14.40 7.04
N THR A 54 18.92 -13.69 7.33
CA THR A 54 18.50 -12.51 6.57
C THR A 54 19.58 -11.44 6.55
N MET A 55 20.26 -11.19 7.67
CA MET A 55 21.38 -10.25 7.73
C MET A 55 22.55 -10.67 6.83
N ARG A 56 22.94 -11.95 6.88
CA ARG A 56 24.05 -12.46 6.05
C ARG A 56 23.74 -12.34 4.57
N LEU A 57 22.53 -12.71 4.15
CA LEU A 57 22.08 -12.59 2.77
C LEU A 57 22.00 -11.12 2.33
N ALA A 58 21.47 -10.23 3.18
CA ALA A 58 21.41 -8.79 2.90
C ALA A 58 22.80 -8.16 2.74
N LEU A 59 23.75 -8.51 3.62
CA LEU A 59 25.14 -8.04 3.55
C LEU A 59 25.87 -8.57 2.31
N GLN A 60 25.59 -9.80 1.90
CA GLN A 60 26.16 -10.37 0.69
C GLN A 60 25.71 -9.63 -0.56
N ARG A 61 24.43 -9.26 -0.62
CA ARG A 61 23.86 -8.53 -1.75
C ARG A 61 24.21 -7.04 -1.74
N PHE A 62 24.28 -6.45 -0.55
CA PHE A 62 24.55 -5.02 -0.33
C PHE A 62 25.60 -4.81 0.77
N PRO A 63 26.90 -5.04 0.49
CA PRO A 63 27.98 -4.94 1.49
C PRO A 63 28.07 -3.58 2.20
N GLN A 64 27.60 -2.52 1.55
CA GLN A 64 27.50 -1.16 2.11
C GLN A 64 26.62 -1.05 3.37
N LEU A 65 25.74 -2.03 3.60
CA LEU A 65 24.92 -2.09 4.81
C LEU A 65 25.76 -2.39 6.07
N GLU A 66 26.99 -2.91 5.95
CA GLU A 66 27.91 -3.17 7.08
C GLU A 66 28.19 -1.93 7.96
N ARG A 67 27.91 -0.73 7.43
CA ARG A 67 28.11 0.54 8.15
C ARG A 67 27.02 0.81 9.21
N GLY A 68 25.87 0.13 9.13
CA GLY A 68 24.78 0.23 10.10
C GLY A 68 25.00 -0.63 11.37
N VAL A 69 24.06 -0.52 12.31
CA VAL A 69 24.04 -1.38 13.52
C VAL A 69 23.07 -2.53 13.26
N PHE A 70 23.55 -3.77 13.28
CA PHE A 70 22.70 -4.95 13.14
C PHE A 70 22.35 -5.55 14.50
N VAL A 71 21.06 -5.76 14.74
CA VAL A 71 20.54 -6.45 15.93
C VAL A 71 19.85 -7.75 15.52
N GLU A 72 20.48 -8.87 15.85
CA GLU A 72 19.94 -10.20 15.55
C GLU A 72 18.61 -10.43 16.30
N MET A 73 17.59 -10.84 15.55
CA MET A 73 16.29 -11.24 16.05
C MET A 73 16.20 -12.76 16.12
N GLU A 74 16.12 -13.30 17.33
CA GLU A 74 15.88 -14.73 17.55
C GLU A 74 14.37 -15.02 17.61
N LEU A 75 13.95 -16.13 16.99
CA LEU A 75 12.54 -16.52 16.95
C LEU A 75 11.97 -16.73 18.35
N GLY A 76 10.78 -16.18 18.59
CA GLY A 76 10.05 -16.30 19.85
C GLY A 76 10.67 -15.54 21.03
N LYS A 77 11.82 -14.88 20.87
CA LYS A 77 12.42 -14.05 21.92
C LYS A 77 11.92 -12.62 21.80
N ARG A 78 11.35 -12.13 22.91
CA ARG A 78 10.92 -10.73 23.04
C ARG A 78 12.12 -9.83 23.27
N LEU A 79 12.29 -8.83 22.41
CA LEU A 79 13.28 -7.76 22.53
C LEU A 79 12.57 -6.45 22.90
N VAL A 80 13.09 -5.74 23.90
CA VAL A 80 12.63 -4.38 24.22
C VAL A 80 13.52 -3.38 23.50
N VAL A 81 12.91 -2.53 22.69
CA VAL A 81 13.55 -1.44 21.96
C VAL A 81 13.28 -0.14 22.71
N ARG A 82 14.37 0.55 23.06
CA ARG A 82 14.30 1.86 23.73
C ARG A 82 14.24 2.96 22.70
N ASP A 83 13.17 3.75 22.74
CA ASP A 83 12.93 4.83 21.78
C ASP A 83 12.58 6.14 22.54
N PRO A 84 13.06 7.31 22.09
CA PRO A 84 12.76 8.60 22.73
C PRO A 84 11.26 8.91 22.87
N ASP A 85 10.42 8.41 21.95
CA ASP A 85 8.98 8.65 21.93
C ASP A 85 8.20 7.57 22.72
N GLY A 86 8.91 6.59 23.29
CA GLY A 86 8.38 5.56 24.18
C GLY A 86 8.87 4.16 23.84
N ASP A 87 9.33 3.43 24.85
CA ASP A 87 9.78 2.04 24.71
C ASP A 87 8.67 1.15 24.13
N PHE A 88 9.07 0.22 23.26
CA PHE A 88 8.19 -0.82 22.72
C PHE A 88 8.92 -2.15 22.71
N SER A 89 8.18 -3.25 22.57
CA SER A 89 8.76 -4.58 22.39
C SER A 89 8.44 -5.16 21.02
N VAL A 90 9.34 -5.99 20.54
CA VAL A 90 9.22 -6.72 19.29
C VAL A 90 9.56 -8.18 19.50
N THR A 91 8.76 -9.08 18.90
CA THR A 91 9.04 -10.52 18.86
C THR A 91 8.98 -10.99 17.40
N ALA A 92 9.99 -11.75 16.97
CA ALA A 92 10.01 -12.34 15.63
C ALA A 92 9.41 -13.75 15.65
N TYR A 93 8.56 -14.05 14.68
CA TYR A 93 7.99 -15.39 14.44
C TYR A 93 8.30 -15.82 13.03
N ASP A 94 8.41 -17.13 12.79
CA ASP A 94 8.62 -17.66 11.45
C ASP A 94 7.48 -17.24 10.50
N ALA A 95 7.79 -16.88 9.26
CA ALA A 95 6.79 -16.46 8.25
C ALA A 95 6.35 -17.59 7.29
N ASN A 96 6.97 -18.76 7.37
CA ASN A 96 6.76 -19.90 6.47
C ASN A 96 6.90 -19.53 4.97
N HIS A 97 7.76 -18.56 4.68
CA HIS A 97 7.95 -18.01 3.34
C HIS A 97 9.26 -18.50 2.71
N CYS A 98 10.40 -17.99 3.16
CA CYS A 98 11.72 -18.43 2.72
C CYS A 98 12.71 -18.50 3.89
N PRO A 99 13.89 -19.11 3.73
CA PRO A 99 14.87 -19.22 4.81
C PRO A 99 15.20 -17.86 5.45
N GLY A 100 14.97 -17.75 6.76
CA GLY A 100 15.21 -16.52 7.54
C GLY A 100 14.05 -15.53 7.57
N ALA A 101 12.97 -15.76 6.83
CA ALA A 101 11.81 -14.89 6.78
C ALA A 101 11.00 -14.89 8.08
N VAL A 102 10.63 -13.69 8.55
CA VAL A 102 9.90 -13.53 9.81
C VAL A 102 8.74 -12.55 9.73
N MET A 103 7.72 -12.84 10.53
CA MET A 103 6.71 -11.89 10.97
C MET A 103 7.20 -11.18 12.24
N PHE A 104 6.84 -9.91 12.42
CA PHE A 104 7.15 -9.15 13.63
C PHE A 104 5.88 -8.78 14.39
N LEU A 105 5.81 -9.14 15.67
CA LEU A 105 4.80 -8.64 16.60
C LEU A 105 5.40 -7.47 17.39
N PHE A 106 4.85 -6.28 17.20
CA PHE A 106 5.19 -5.07 17.93
C PHE A 106 4.13 -4.79 18.99
N GLU A 107 4.57 -4.48 20.21
CA GLU A 107 3.70 -4.15 21.34
C GLU A 107 4.21 -2.87 21.99
N GLY A 108 3.37 -1.84 22.09
CA GLY A 108 3.75 -0.55 22.67
C GLY A 108 2.54 0.37 22.88
N PRO A 109 2.77 1.66 23.17
CA PRO A 109 1.70 2.65 23.37
C PRO A 109 0.78 2.83 22.15
N PHE A 110 1.23 2.41 20.96
CA PHE A 110 0.48 2.40 19.70
C PHE A 110 -0.43 1.17 19.52
N GLY A 111 -0.46 0.26 20.49
CA GLY A 111 -1.19 -1.01 20.42
C GLY A 111 -0.33 -2.18 19.95
N ASN A 112 -1.00 -3.28 19.61
CA ASN A 112 -0.39 -4.53 19.17
C ASN A 112 -0.49 -4.67 17.65
N ILE A 113 0.66 -4.66 16.97
CA ILE A 113 0.76 -4.70 15.52
C ILE A 113 1.50 -5.97 15.10
N LEU A 114 0.86 -6.82 14.31
CA LEU A 114 1.54 -7.94 13.63
C LEU A 114 1.84 -7.54 12.19
N HIS A 115 3.11 -7.50 11.81
CA HIS A 115 3.53 -7.35 10.43
C HIS A 115 4.01 -8.68 9.88
N THR A 116 3.33 -9.21 8.88
CA THR A 116 3.63 -10.56 8.38
C THR A 116 4.86 -10.62 7.48
N GLY A 117 5.29 -9.49 6.92
CA GLY A 117 6.18 -9.52 5.76
C GLY A 117 5.50 -10.29 4.64
N ASP A 118 6.28 -11.04 3.88
CA ASP A 118 5.77 -12.07 2.96
C ASP A 118 5.63 -13.39 3.72
N CYS A 119 4.49 -14.08 3.58
CA CYS A 119 4.16 -15.22 4.44
C CYS A 119 3.23 -16.26 3.81
N ARG A 120 3.32 -17.51 4.30
CA ARG A 120 2.35 -18.57 4.02
C ARG A 120 1.66 -19.08 5.28
N LEU A 121 0.49 -18.53 5.58
CA LEU A 121 -0.27 -18.74 6.81
C LEU A 121 -1.26 -19.90 6.68
N THR A 122 -0.76 -21.12 6.55
CA THR A 122 -1.64 -22.30 6.63
C THR A 122 -2.27 -22.39 8.02
N SER A 123 -3.50 -22.91 8.14
CA SER A 123 -4.21 -23.00 9.42
C SER A 123 -3.42 -23.76 10.49
N ASN A 124 -2.77 -24.86 10.11
CA ASN A 124 -1.91 -25.62 11.01
C ASN A 124 -0.68 -24.80 11.44
N PHE A 125 -0.09 -24.02 10.53
CA PHE A 125 1.04 -23.15 10.87
C PHE A 125 0.62 -22.10 11.90
N VAL A 126 -0.47 -21.37 11.64
CA VAL A 126 -0.97 -20.29 12.52
C VAL A 126 -1.32 -20.81 13.92
N LEU A 127 -1.97 -21.97 14.02
CA LEU A 127 -2.32 -22.59 15.31
C LEU A 127 -1.10 -23.01 16.15
N ASN A 128 0.03 -23.29 15.49
CA ASN A 128 1.27 -23.69 16.16
C ASN A 128 2.21 -22.51 16.44
N LEU A 129 1.87 -21.29 16.02
CA LEU A 129 2.66 -20.12 16.39
C LEU A 129 2.58 -19.93 17.91
N PRO A 130 3.71 -19.70 18.61
CA PRO A 130 3.75 -19.53 20.06
C PRO A 130 3.27 -18.13 20.48
N LEU A 131 2.15 -17.71 19.92
CA LEU A 131 1.52 -16.44 20.17
C LEU A 131 0.75 -16.54 21.48
N LYS A 132 1.25 -15.89 22.54
CA LYS A 132 0.62 -15.87 23.87
C LYS A 132 -0.62 -14.96 23.90
N TRP A 133 -1.59 -15.20 23.03
CA TRP A 133 -2.84 -14.41 22.98
C TRP A 133 -3.65 -14.58 24.28
N GLU A 134 -3.76 -15.81 24.78
CA GLU A 134 -4.63 -16.16 25.91
C GLU A 134 -4.04 -15.78 27.28
N GLU A 135 -2.73 -15.91 27.48
CA GLU A 135 -2.10 -15.62 28.79
C GLU A 135 -2.04 -14.12 29.13
N ASN A 136 -2.05 -13.25 28.12
CA ASN A 136 -1.84 -11.80 28.28
C ASN A 136 -3.06 -10.94 27.90
N ASN A 137 -4.19 -11.55 27.51
CA ASN A 137 -5.35 -10.82 26.95
C ASN A 137 -4.95 -9.92 25.75
N CYS A 138 -3.90 -10.33 25.02
CA CYS A 138 -3.27 -9.53 23.97
C CYS A 138 -4.04 -9.73 22.66
N ARG A 139 -5.00 -8.84 22.39
CA ARG A 139 -5.70 -8.78 21.10
C ARG A 139 -4.83 -8.03 20.09
N LEU A 140 -4.80 -8.46 18.83
CA LEU A 140 -4.18 -7.69 17.76
C LEU A 140 -5.06 -6.51 17.36
N ASP A 141 -4.49 -5.31 17.42
CA ASP A 141 -5.14 -4.11 16.94
C ASP A 141 -5.02 -4.01 15.42
N ASN A 142 -3.83 -4.25 14.87
CA ASN A 142 -3.58 -4.16 13.43
C ASN A 142 -2.76 -5.35 12.93
N VAL A 143 -3.12 -5.88 11.78
CA VAL A 143 -2.31 -6.84 11.00
C VAL A 143 -1.93 -6.20 9.68
N TYR A 144 -0.63 -6.10 9.40
CA TYR A 144 -0.10 -5.85 8.07
C TYR A 144 0.12 -7.19 7.40
N LEU A 145 -0.75 -7.56 6.46
CA LEU A 145 -0.92 -8.89 5.89
C LEU A 145 -0.38 -8.99 4.47
N ASP A 146 0.38 -10.05 4.19
CA ASP A 146 0.69 -10.47 2.82
C ASP A 146 -0.57 -10.89 2.07
N CYS A 147 -0.96 -10.12 1.07
CA CYS A 147 -2.10 -10.43 0.21
C CYS A 147 -1.69 -10.72 -1.24
N THR A 148 -0.43 -11.14 -1.48
CA THR A 148 0.12 -11.39 -2.83
C THR A 148 -0.77 -12.23 -3.73
N PHE A 149 -1.45 -13.26 -3.18
CA PHE A 149 -2.37 -14.11 -3.92
C PHE A 149 -3.76 -14.23 -3.27
N SER A 150 -4.26 -13.16 -2.65
CA SER A 150 -5.61 -13.13 -2.05
C SER A 150 -6.77 -13.35 -3.05
N GLU A 151 -6.49 -13.28 -4.34
CA GLU A 151 -7.45 -13.56 -5.42
C GLU A 151 -7.52 -15.06 -5.78
N LEU A 152 -6.47 -15.84 -5.49
CA LEU A 152 -6.39 -17.26 -5.86
C LEU A 152 -6.91 -18.14 -4.72
N PRO A 153 -7.85 -19.07 -4.97
CA PRO A 153 -8.60 -19.75 -3.92
C PRO A 153 -7.74 -20.69 -3.07
N LEU A 154 -7.23 -21.77 -3.67
CA LEU A 154 -6.53 -22.85 -2.97
C LEU A 154 -5.22 -23.19 -3.65
N PHE A 155 -4.20 -23.50 -2.85
CA PHE A 155 -2.93 -24.04 -3.31
C PHE A 155 -2.70 -25.45 -2.73
N PRO A 156 -1.94 -26.33 -3.41
CA PRO A 156 -1.44 -27.54 -2.78
C PRO A 156 -0.51 -27.16 -1.61
N SER A 157 -0.39 -28.02 -0.61
CA SER A 157 0.63 -27.87 0.44
C SER A 157 2.04 -27.87 -0.19
N LYS A 158 3.03 -27.27 0.48
CA LYS A 158 4.44 -27.33 0.02
C LYS A 158 4.87 -28.78 -0.22
N GLU A 159 4.53 -29.67 0.71
CA GLU A 159 4.78 -31.11 0.60
C GLU A 159 4.12 -31.73 -0.63
N SER A 160 2.82 -31.48 -0.88
CA SER A 160 2.14 -32.00 -2.07
C SER A 160 2.78 -31.48 -3.36
N ALA A 161 3.10 -30.19 -3.44
CA ALA A 161 3.77 -29.62 -4.60
C ALA A 161 5.16 -30.25 -4.84
N ILE A 162 5.94 -30.47 -3.79
CA ILE A 162 7.23 -31.18 -3.88
C ILE A 162 7.02 -32.62 -4.40
N GLN A 163 6.04 -33.34 -3.87
CA GLN A 163 5.70 -34.69 -4.33
C GLN A 163 5.24 -34.72 -5.78
N GLN A 164 4.55 -33.68 -6.26
CA GLN A 164 4.18 -33.55 -7.67
C GLN A 164 5.41 -33.38 -8.58
N VAL A 165 6.41 -32.58 -8.16
CA VAL A 165 7.68 -32.46 -8.88
C VAL A 165 8.40 -33.80 -8.94
N ILE A 166 8.54 -34.49 -7.81
CA ILE A 166 9.17 -35.81 -7.73
C ILE A 166 8.44 -36.83 -8.61
N ALA A 167 7.12 -36.92 -8.49
CA ALA A 167 6.29 -37.82 -9.29
C ALA A 167 6.40 -37.52 -10.80
N CYS A 168 6.49 -36.24 -11.17
CA CYS A 168 6.73 -35.84 -12.55
C CYS A 168 8.09 -36.37 -13.05
N ILE A 169 9.16 -36.23 -12.27
CA ILE A 169 10.49 -36.75 -12.62
C ILE A 169 10.49 -38.29 -12.73
N LEU A 170 9.83 -38.98 -11.78
CA LEU A 170 9.73 -40.45 -11.77
C LEU A 170 9.00 -41.00 -13.01
N LYS A 171 8.04 -40.25 -13.56
CA LYS A 171 7.36 -40.59 -14.82
C LYS A 171 8.26 -40.48 -16.06
N HIS A 172 9.43 -39.84 -15.94
CA HIS A 172 10.39 -39.62 -17.03
C HIS A 172 11.80 -40.16 -16.67
N PRO A 173 11.95 -41.48 -16.42
CA PRO A 173 13.19 -42.06 -15.89
C PRO A 173 14.35 -42.01 -16.89
N HIS A 174 14.06 -41.95 -18.19
CA HIS A 174 15.08 -41.99 -19.27
C HIS A 174 15.53 -40.60 -19.74
N THR A 175 14.98 -39.54 -19.17
CA THR A 175 15.39 -38.18 -19.52
C THR A 175 16.82 -37.89 -19.03
N PRO A 176 17.73 -37.46 -19.92
CA PRO A 176 19.13 -37.22 -19.58
C PRO A 176 19.32 -35.99 -18.68
N PHE A 177 18.48 -34.96 -18.83
CA PHE A 177 18.54 -33.72 -18.05
C PHE A 177 17.17 -33.27 -17.57
N VAL A 178 17.08 -32.92 -16.29
CA VAL A 178 15.92 -32.32 -15.64
C VAL A 178 16.27 -30.87 -15.29
N TYR A 179 15.59 -29.94 -15.93
CA TYR A 179 15.76 -28.50 -15.72
C TYR A 179 14.68 -27.98 -14.78
N LEU A 180 15.11 -27.47 -13.62
CA LEU A 180 14.26 -26.88 -12.60
C LEU A 180 14.36 -25.36 -12.67
N HIS A 181 13.24 -24.69 -12.99
CA HIS A 181 13.17 -23.22 -12.92
C HIS A 181 12.98 -22.75 -11.48
N CYS A 182 14.09 -22.75 -10.72
CA CYS A 182 14.13 -22.39 -9.31
C CYS A 182 15.24 -21.35 -9.08
N GLU A 183 14.97 -20.08 -9.39
CA GLU A 183 15.99 -19.01 -9.41
C GLU A 183 15.87 -18.00 -8.26
N ARG A 184 15.11 -18.31 -7.21
CA ARG A 184 14.80 -17.39 -6.10
C ARG A 184 14.90 -18.08 -4.75
N LEU A 185 15.33 -17.33 -3.73
CA LEU A 185 15.26 -17.69 -2.31
C LEU A 185 13.83 -18.14 -1.98
N GLY A 186 13.67 -19.32 -1.38
CA GLY A 186 12.38 -19.95 -1.08
C GLY A 186 12.10 -21.26 -1.83
N HIS A 187 12.95 -21.67 -2.79
CA HIS A 187 12.83 -22.97 -3.46
C HIS A 187 13.70 -24.08 -2.84
N GLU A 188 14.39 -23.79 -1.74
CA GLU A 188 15.35 -24.71 -1.11
C GLU A 188 14.71 -26.06 -0.75
N GLU A 189 13.48 -26.05 -0.23
CA GLU A 189 12.76 -27.30 0.11
C GLU A 189 12.55 -28.20 -1.11
N ILE A 190 12.19 -27.63 -2.27
CA ILE A 190 12.05 -28.41 -3.51
C ILE A 190 13.39 -29.03 -3.90
N LEU A 191 14.44 -28.21 -3.93
CA LEU A 191 15.77 -28.64 -4.35
C LEU A 191 16.34 -29.71 -3.40
N LEU A 192 16.14 -29.53 -2.10
CA LEU A 192 16.57 -30.46 -1.06
C LEU A 192 15.88 -31.82 -1.20
N GLU A 193 14.55 -31.84 -1.35
CA GLU A 193 13.79 -33.09 -1.47
C GLU A 193 14.05 -33.80 -2.80
N VAL A 194 14.21 -33.06 -3.91
CA VAL A 194 14.64 -33.65 -5.18
C VAL A 194 16.04 -34.27 -5.05
N SER A 195 17.00 -33.55 -4.46
CA SER A 195 18.35 -34.06 -4.27
C SER A 195 18.37 -35.33 -3.39
N ARG A 196 17.56 -35.32 -2.32
CA ARG A 196 17.41 -36.46 -1.40
C ARG A 196 16.79 -37.68 -2.09
N GLU A 197 15.68 -37.49 -2.78
CA GLU A 197 14.93 -38.58 -3.43
C GLU A 197 15.79 -39.29 -4.50
N PHE A 198 16.51 -38.51 -5.30
CA PHE A 198 17.31 -39.06 -6.40
C PHE A 198 18.78 -39.33 -6.02
N GLY A 199 19.18 -39.06 -4.77
CA GLY A 199 20.53 -39.30 -4.26
C GLY A 199 21.63 -38.58 -5.07
N THR A 200 21.31 -37.42 -5.66
CA THR A 200 22.20 -36.69 -6.56
C THR A 200 22.21 -35.21 -6.25
N LYS A 201 23.35 -34.57 -6.49
CA LYS A 201 23.48 -33.11 -6.41
C LYS A 201 22.86 -32.45 -7.64
N ILE A 202 22.58 -31.16 -7.50
CA ILE A 202 21.94 -30.33 -8.51
C ILE A 202 22.95 -29.30 -8.99
N TYR A 203 23.18 -29.26 -10.30
CA TYR A 203 24.10 -28.32 -10.90
C TYR A 203 23.52 -26.90 -10.88
N LEU A 204 24.37 -25.94 -10.53
CA LEU A 204 24.09 -24.52 -10.64
C LEU A 204 25.30 -23.81 -11.26
N ASP A 205 25.09 -23.18 -12.41
CA ASP A 205 26.12 -22.37 -13.05
C ASP A 205 26.40 -21.09 -12.24
N ARG A 206 27.57 -21.06 -11.60
CA ARG A 206 28.06 -19.92 -10.82
C ARG A 206 28.21 -18.64 -11.66
N GLY A 207 28.51 -18.76 -12.95
CA GLY A 207 28.70 -17.62 -13.85
C GLY A 207 27.40 -16.91 -14.21
N TRP A 208 26.27 -17.63 -14.20
CA TRP A 208 24.97 -17.09 -14.56
C TRP A 208 24.33 -16.27 -13.43
N ASN A 209 24.29 -16.82 -12.21
CA ASN A 209 23.62 -16.17 -11.09
C ASN A 209 24.42 -16.34 -9.79
N LEU A 210 25.47 -15.53 -9.67
CA LEU A 210 26.37 -15.54 -8.52
C LEU A 210 25.61 -15.34 -7.20
N ASP A 211 24.66 -14.41 -7.18
CA ASP A 211 23.85 -14.08 -6.00
C ASP A 211 22.99 -15.27 -5.53
N TYR A 212 22.39 -16.02 -6.45
CA TYR A 212 21.63 -17.22 -6.09
C TYR A 212 22.52 -18.41 -5.73
N PHE A 213 23.67 -18.58 -6.41
CA PHE A 213 24.68 -19.58 -6.03
C PHE A 213 25.16 -19.37 -4.60
N ASP A 214 25.47 -18.13 -4.28
CA ASP A 214 25.88 -17.68 -2.97
C ASP A 214 24.78 -17.91 -1.91
N THR A 215 23.53 -17.62 -2.26
CA THR A 215 22.36 -17.89 -1.43
C THR A 215 22.25 -19.38 -1.09
N LEU A 216 22.27 -20.28 -2.09
CA LEU A 216 22.21 -21.72 -1.86
C LEU A 216 23.44 -22.27 -1.12
N SER A 217 24.61 -21.67 -1.34
CA SER A 217 25.82 -22.00 -0.58
C SER A 217 25.71 -21.67 0.91
N LEU A 218 24.82 -20.76 1.29
CA LEU A 218 24.53 -20.43 2.69
C LEU A 218 23.37 -21.23 3.27
N THR A 219 22.37 -21.59 2.48
CA THR A 219 21.14 -22.24 2.95
C THR A 219 21.18 -23.76 2.85
N VAL A 220 21.66 -24.31 1.73
CA VAL A 220 21.68 -25.74 1.41
C VAL A 220 22.95 -26.12 0.60
N PRO A 221 24.17 -25.88 1.12
CA PRO A 221 25.41 -26.13 0.37
C PRO A 221 25.63 -27.60 -0.03
N GLU A 222 25.02 -28.54 0.68
CA GLU A 222 25.20 -29.97 0.48
C GLU A 222 24.59 -30.49 -0.82
N ILE A 223 23.58 -29.80 -1.36
CA ILE A 223 22.85 -30.25 -2.55
C ILE A 223 23.39 -29.68 -3.86
N ILE A 224 24.25 -28.67 -3.82
CA ILE A 224 24.76 -27.99 -5.03
C ILE A 224 26.09 -28.59 -5.51
N THR A 225 26.32 -28.52 -6.82
CA THR A 225 27.56 -28.92 -7.51
C THR A 225 27.87 -28.00 -8.68
N ASP A 226 29.15 -27.89 -9.04
CA ASP A 226 29.66 -27.19 -10.22
C ASP A 226 29.91 -28.12 -11.41
N ASP A 227 29.53 -29.40 -11.30
CA ASP A 227 29.61 -30.38 -12.39
C ASP A 227 28.44 -30.25 -13.38
N PRO A 228 28.65 -29.73 -14.60
CA PRO A 228 27.58 -29.52 -15.57
C PRO A 228 27.03 -30.83 -16.15
N THR A 229 27.67 -31.97 -15.88
CA THR A 229 27.19 -33.29 -16.35
C THR A 229 26.09 -33.88 -15.47
N CYS A 230 25.80 -33.25 -14.33
CA CYS A 230 24.75 -33.71 -13.43
C CYS A 230 23.37 -33.70 -14.10
N ARG A 231 22.56 -34.72 -13.81
CA ARG A 231 21.21 -34.87 -14.38
C ARG A 231 20.29 -33.70 -14.03
N PHE A 232 20.38 -33.17 -12.81
CA PHE A 232 19.52 -32.10 -12.31
C PHE A 232 20.22 -30.76 -12.45
N GLN A 233 19.51 -29.78 -13.02
CA GLN A 233 20.06 -28.51 -13.43
C GLN A 233 19.14 -27.39 -12.96
N ILE A 234 19.64 -26.44 -12.18
CA ILE A 234 18.91 -25.20 -11.88
C ILE A 234 19.15 -24.21 -13.01
N VAL A 235 18.07 -23.61 -13.50
CA VAL A 235 18.13 -22.64 -14.59
C VAL A 235 17.29 -21.42 -14.30
N GLY A 236 17.73 -20.27 -14.80
CA GLY A 236 16.99 -19.01 -14.71
C GLY A 236 15.99 -18.82 -15.84
N TRP A 237 15.19 -17.76 -15.76
CA TRP A 237 14.17 -17.47 -16.79
C TRP A 237 14.73 -17.44 -18.21
N ASN A 238 15.86 -16.76 -18.43
CA ASN A 238 16.45 -16.62 -19.77
C ASN A 238 16.99 -17.95 -20.30
N GLN A 239 17.75 -18.68 -19.48
CA GLN A 239 18.25 -20.01 -19.83
C GLN A 239 17.11 -21.00 -20.06
N PHE A 240 16.07 -20.96 -19.22
CA PHE A 240 14.89 -21.81 -19.36
C PHE A 240 14.19 -21.56 -20.70
N LYS A 241 14.10 -20.29 -21.14
CA LYS A 241 13.57 -19.92 -22.44
C LYS A 241 14.47 -20.39 -23.59
N GLU A 242 15.77 -20.17 -23.50
CA GLU A 242 16.74 -20.61 -24.52
C GLU A 242 16.73 -22.14 -24.66
N ILE A 243 16.82 -22.88 -23.55
CA ILE A 243 16.75 -24.35 -23.53
C ILE A 243 15.46 -24.84 -24.15
N LYS A 244 14.34 -24.19 -23.82
CA LYS A 244 13.03 -24.50 -24.41
C LYS A 244 13.05 -24.30 -25.93
N GLU A 245 13.56 -23.17 -26.41
CA GLU A 245 13.61 -22.84 -27.84
C GLU A 245 14.57 -23.78 -28.61
N THR A 246 15.80 -23.97 -28.13
CA THR A 246 16.81 -24.81 -28.78
C THR A 246 16.44 -26.29 -28.77
N LYS A 247 15.92 -26.83 -27.66
CA LYS A 247 15.62 -28.27 -27.57
C LYS A 247 14.34 -28.67 -28.30
N LEU A 248 13.36 -27.76 -28.43
CA LEU A 248 12.21 -27.98 -29.32
C LEU A 248 12.62 -28.20 -30.78
N GLU A 249 13.75 -27.62 -31.22
CA GLU A 249 14.30 -27.80 -32.56
C GLU A 249 15.15 -29.08 -32.68
N GLU A 250 15.95 -29.42 -31.66
CA GLU A 250 16.81 -30.62 -31.64
C GLU A 250 16.04 -31.95 -31.51
N THR A 251 14.95 -31.98 -30.73
CA THR A 251 14.09 -33.18 -30.61
C THR A 251 13.34 -33.47 -31.91
N ARG A 252 12.93 -32.43 -32.65
CA ARG A 252 12.31 -32.60 -33.98
C ARG A 252 13.28 -33.22 -34.99
N ALA A 253 14.59 -33.08 -34.76
CA ALA A 253 15.65 -33.57 -35.63
C ALA A 253 16.30 -34.90 -35.16
N SER A 254 16.20 -35.27 -33.88
CA SER A 254 16.88 -36.44 -33.30
C SER A 254 15.95 -37.37 -32.52
N ARG A 255 16.18 -38.70 -32.58
CA ARG A 255 15.40 -39.71 -31.82
C ARG A 255 15.83 -39.85 -30.35
N GLN A 256 16.38 -38.80 -29.74
CA GLN A 256 16.83 -38.84 -28.34
C GLN A 256 15.67 -38.57 -27.37
N PRO A 257 15.73 -39.09 -26.12
CA PRO A 257 14.73 -38.78 -25.10
C PRO A 257 14.73 -37.30 -24.76
N ASP A 258 13.54 -36.71 -24.68
CA ASP A 258 13.37 -35.30 -24.36
C ASP A 258 13.94 -34.93 -22.98
N SER A 259 14.49 -33.71 -22.90
CA SER A 259 14.79 -33.08 -21.62
C SER A 259 13.49 -32.71 -20.90
N LEU A 260 13.48 -32.85 -19.58
CA LEU A 260 12.31 -32.54 -18.77
C LEU A 260 12.45 -31.13 -18.21
N LEU A 261 11.52 -30.25 -18.56
CA LEU A 261 11.44 -28.89 -18.04
C LEU A 261 10.32 -28.82 -17.01
N ILE A 262 10.68 -28.47 -15.77
CA ILE A 262 9.73 -28.30 -14.67
C ILE A 262 9.82 -26.89 -14.12
N ARG A 263 8.66 -26.25 -13.96
CA ARG A 263 8.50 -24.93 -13.38
C ARG A 263 7.60 -24.98 -12.14
N PRO A 264 8.19 -25.06 -10.94
CA PRO A 264 7.46 -24.85 -9.68
C PRO A 264 7.19 -23.34 -9.51
N SER A 265 5.97 -22.88 -9.77
CA SER A 265 5.65 -21.44 -9.69
C SER A 265 4.16 -21.14 -9.55
N THR A 266 3.80 -20.35 -8.53
CA THR A 266 2.44 -19.78 -8.42
C THR A 266 2.15 -18.74 -9.51
N MET A 267 3.17 -18.04 -10.02
CA MET A 267 2.98 -16.91 -10.95
C MET A 267 2.40 -17.34 -12.30
N TRP A 268 2.65 -18.59 -12.73
CA TRP A 268 2.04 -19.13 -13.95
C TRP A 268 0.51 -19.23 -13.82
N TYR A 269 0.02 -19.61 -12.64
CA TYR A 269 -1.41 -19.69 -12.32
C TYR A 269 -2.03 -18.31 -12.10
N ALA A 270 -1.31 -17.40 -11.43
CA ALA A 270 -1.79 -16.04 -11.17
C ALA A 270 -1.98 -15.23 -12.46
N LEU A 271 -1.07 -15.36 -13.42
CA LEU A 271 -1.11 -14.63 -14.69
C LEU A 271 -1.81 -15.41 -15.83
N GLY A 272 -2.04 -16.70 -15.65
CA GLY A 272 -2.62 -17.58 -16.65
C GLY A 272 -4.14 -17.50 -16.73
N GLN A 273 -4.71 -18.10 -17.79
CA GLN A 273 -6.17 -18.24 -17.92
C GLN A 273 -6.74 -19.30 -16.96
N ASN A 274 -5.92 -20.24 -16.50
CA ASN A 274 -6.32 -21.31 -15.59
C ASN A 274 -5.89 -20.98 -14.14
N GLN A 275 -6.71 -20.19 -13.45
CA GLN A 275 -6.45 -19.72 -12.07
C GLN A 275 -6.73 -20.77 -10.98
N LYS A 276 -7.01 -22.03 -11.37
CA LYS A 276 -7.28 -23.14 -10.46
C LYS A 276 -6.19 -24.19 -10.62
N PRO A 277 -5.12 -24.13 -9.82
CA PRO A 277 -4.06 -25.12 -9.89
C PRO A 277 -4.58 -26.51 -9.51
N SER A 278 -4.04 -27.53 -10.18
CA SER A 278 -4.16 -28.90 -9.72
C SER A 278 -3.52 -29.04 -8.33
N LEU A 279 -4.21 -29.77 -7.44
CA LEU A 279 -3.77 -29.97 -6.06
C LEU A 279 -2.95 -31.25 -5.87
N THR A 280 -2.94 -32.13 -6.88
CA THR A 280 -2.44 -33.49 -6.77
C THR A 280 -1.49 -33.89 -7.90
N GLU A 281 -1.49 -33.16 -9.02
CA GLU A 281 -0.72 -33.53 -10.22
C GLU A 281 -0.12 -32.32 -10.92
N ALA A 282 1.09 -32.47 -11.46
CA ALA A 282 1.72 -31.48 -12.32
C ALA A 282 0.95 -31.32 -13.64
N GLU A 283 0.91 -30.10 -14.18
CA GLU A 283 0.19 -29.75 -15.40
C GLU A 283 1.16 -29.44 -16.54
N GLN A 284 0.96 -30.03 -17.71
CA GLN A 284 1.81 -29.75 -18.87
C GLN A 284 1.18 -28.69 -19.77
N ASP A 285 1.96 -27.69 -20.19
CA ASP A 285 1.51 -26.73 -21.20
C ASP A 285 1.75 -27.22 -22.63
N ASP A 286 1.18 -26.52 -23.62
CA ASP A 286 1.29 -26.85 -25.05
C ASP A 286 2.74 -26.84 -25.58
N SER A 287 3.67 -26.27 -24.82
CA SER A 287 5.09 -26.22 -25.15
C SER A 287 5.93 -27.27 -24.44
N GLY A 288 5.28 -28.21 -23.75
CA GLY A 288 5.93 -29.35 -23.10
C GLY A 288 6.49 -29.06 -21.71
N VAL A 289 6.27 -27.86 -21.15
CA VAL A 289 6.75 -27.50 -19.81
C VAL A 289 5.76 -28.00 -18.76
N TRP A 290 6.28 -28.68 -17.75
CA TRP A 290 5.49 -29.12 -16.59
C TRP A 290 5.46 -28.03 -15.52
N HIS A 291 4.27 -27.59 -15.16
CA HIS A 291 4.01 -26.59 -14.12
C HIS A 291 3.52 -27.28 -12.86
N VAL A 292 4.01 -26.81 -11.71
CA VAL A 292 3.55 -27.22 -10.39
C VAL A 292 3.30 -25.96 -9.56
N CYS A 293 2.14 -25.87 -8.92
CA CYS A 293 1.81 -24.74 -8.05
C CYS A 293 2.56 -24.85 -6.72
N PHE A 294 3.84 -24.50 -6.69
CA PHE A 294 4.59 -24.34 -5.46
C PHE A 294 4.51 -22.88 -4.99
N SER A 295 3.88 -22.66 -3.84
CA SER A 295 3.71 -21.33 -3.26
C SER A 295 4.39 -21.20 -1.91
N ILE A 296 5.09 -20.09 -1.73
CA ILE A 296 5.62 -19.58 -0.46
C ILE A 296 4.83 -18.38 0.08
N HIS A 297 3.69 -18.09 -0.56
CA HIS A 297 2.70 -17.13 -0.10
C HIS A 297 1.36 -17.83 0.12
N SER A 298 0.53 -17.23 0.96
CA SER A 298 -0.81 -17.73 1.30
C SER A 298 -1.76 -17.68 0.10
N SER A 299 -2.61 -18.70 -0.05
CA SER A 299 -3.82 -18.61 -0.89
C SER A 299 -4.90 -17.80 -0.18
N ARG A 300 -5.96 -17.40 -0.90
CA ARG A 300 -7.14 -16.75 -0.32
C ARG A 300 -7.72 -17.54 0.84
N ASP A 301 -7.95 -18.84 0.65
CA ASP A 301 -8.55 -19.69 1.68
C ASP A 301 -7.66 -19.85 2.92
N GLU A 302 -6.33 -19.89 2.73
CA GLU A 302 -5.35 -19.89 3.83
C GLU A 302 -5.44 -18.55 4.61
N LEU A 303 -5.50 -17.41 3.91
CA LEU A 303 -5.65 -16.09 4.54
C LEU A 303 -6.96 -15.94 5.32
N GLU A 304 -8.10 -16.37 4.75
CA GLU A 304 -9.40 -16.30 5.42
C GLU A 304 -9.39 -17.12 6.72
N GLN A 305 -8.82 -18.33 6.68
CA GLN A 305 -8.71 -19.20 7.87
C GLN A 305 -7.74 -18.61 8.91
N ALA A 306 -6.59 -18.09 8.47
CA ALA A 306 -5.63 -17.43 9.34
C ALA A 306 -6.25 -16.25 10.10
N LEU A 307 -7.03 -15.41 9.41
CA LEU A 307 -7.71 -14.27 10.03
C LEU A 307 -8.80 -14.71 11.02
N GLN A 308 -9.51 -15.81 10.76
CA GLN A 308 -10.47 -16.37 11.72
C GLN A 308 -9.82 -16.84 13.02
N ILE A 309 -8.56 -17.31 12.95
CA ILE A 309 -7.76 -17.73 14.10
C ILE A 309 -7.16 -16.51 14.83
N LEU A 310 -6.52 -15.61 14.09
CA LEU A 310 -5.82 -14.44 14.66
C LEU A 310 -6.78 -13.39 15.24
N GLN A 311 -7.98 -13.29 14.67
CA GLN A 311 -9.04 -12.35 15.03
C GLN A 311 -8.61 -10.88 15.23
N PRO A 312 -7.84 -10.29 14.29
CA PRO A 312 -7.40 -8.91 14.43
C PRO A 312 -8.56 -7.92 14.32
N GLN A 313 -8.36 -6.73 14.90
CA GLN A 313 -9.32 -5.64 14.78
C GLN A 313 -9.28 -4.96 13.40
N TRP A 314 -8.08 -4.73 12.85
CA TRP A 314 -7.88 -4.14 11.53
C TRP A 314 -6.86 -4.94 10.73
N VAL A 315 -7.01 -4.95 9.40
CA VAL A 315 -6.12 -5.63 8.46
C VAL A 315 -5.76 -4.67 7.33
N ILE A 316 -4.46 -4.54 7.05
CA ILE A 316 -3.89 -3.72 5.99
C ILE A 316 -2.98 -4.61 5.14
N SER A 317 -3.07 -4.56 3.82
CA SER A 317 -2.15 -5.30 2.95
C SER A 317 -0.72 -4.72 2.98
N THR A 318 0.29 -5.59 3.05
CA THR A 318 1.71 -5.24 2.84
C THR A 318 2.06 -5.07 1.36
N THR A 319 1.18 -5.54 0.46
CA THR A 319 1.32 -5.41 -0.99
C THR A 319 0.28 -4.42 -1.53
N PRO A 320 0.70 -3.36 -2.25
CA PRO A 320 -0.23 -2.43 -2.91
C PRO A 320 -0.74 -2.98 -4.26
N PRO A 321 -1.99 -2.69 -4.66
CA PRO A 321 -3.05 -2.02 -3.89
C PRO A 321 -3.52 -2.88 -2.71
N ASN A 322 -4.12 -2.30 -1.66
CA ASN A 322 -4.43 -3.07 -0.45
C ASN A 322 -5.53 -4.14 -0.67
N PHE A 323 -5.09 -5.34 -1.06
CA PHE A 323 -5.91 -6.49 -1.39
C PHE A 323 -6.60 -7.14 -0.18
N ALA A 324 -6.27 -6.76 1.06
CA ALA A 324 -6.91 -7.32 2.25
C ALA A 324 -8.44 -7.10 2.24
N ASN A 325 -8.90 -6.02 1.60
CA ASN A 325 -10.32 -5.68 1.48
C ASN A 325 -11.14 -6.64 0.62
N GLU A 326 -10.47 -7.51 -0.16
CA GLU A 326 -11.15 -8.53 -0.95
C GLU A 326 -11.51 -9.76 -0.13
N LEU A 327 -10.89 -9.93 1.05
CA LEU A 327 -11.15 -11.02 1.98
C LEU A 327 -12.50 -10.82 2.68
N SER A 328 -13.29 -11.88 2.73
CA SER A 328 -14.60 -11.93 3.37
C SER A 328 -14.49 -11.62 4.86
N TYR A 329 -13.48 -12.13 5.56
CA TYR A 329 -13.21 -11.76 6.96
C TYR A 329 -13.17 -10.24 7.16
N VAL A 330 -12.40 -9.53 6.32
CA VAL A 330 -12.24 -8.08 6.43
C VAL A 330 -13.57 -7.38 6.13
N ARG A 331 -14.27 -7.82 5.08
CA ARG A 331 -15.59 -7.28 4.72
C ARG A 331 -16.65 -7.51 5.80
N GLU A 332 -16.65 -8.64 6.48
CA GLU A 332 -17.67 -8.99 7.46
C GLU A 332 -17.36 -8.46 8.86
N ARG A 333 -16.08 -8.39 9.27
CA ARG A 333 -15.73 -8.05 10.65
C ARG A 333 -15.04 -6.70 10.80
N CYS A 334 -14.29 -6.26 9.79
CA CYS A 334 -13.72 -4.93 9.79
C CYS A 334 -14.74 -3.94 9.20
N LEU A 335 -15.40 -4.29 8.08
CA LEU A 335 -16.41 -3.42 7.46
C LEU A 335 -17.82 -3.57 8.08
N ALA A 336 -18.30 -4.77 8.44
CA ALA A 336 -19.63 -4.93 9.06
C ALA A 336 -19.67 -4.67 10.58
N ARG A 337 -18.55 -4.27 11.19
CA ARG A 337 -18.56 -3.49 12.43
C ARG A 337 -18.91 -2.02 12.21
N THR A 338 -19.34 -1.63 11.00
CA THR A 338 -20.27 -0.51 10.86
C THR A 338 -21.60 -0.92 11.49
N PRO A 339 -22.07 -0.21 12.52
CA PRO A 339 -23.43 -0.40 12.99
C PRO A 339 -24.40 -0.22 11.82
N GLN A 340 -25.27 -1.21 11.66
CA GLN A 340 -26.46 -1.12 10.84
C GLN A 340 -27.25 0.13 11.26
N GLU A 341 -27.40 1.07 10.32
CA GLU A 341 -28.27 2.24 10.33
C GLU A 341 -28.13 3.29 11.47
N ASN A 342 -27.78 4.50 11.04
CA ASN A 342 -28.30 5.79 11.54
C ASN A 342 -27.93 6.27 12.96
N VAL A 343 -26.63 6.39 13.27
CA VAL A 343 -26.20 7.53 14.09
C VAL A 343 -24.86 8.08 13.57
N PRO A 344 -24.80 9.29 12.99
CA PRO A 344 -23.52 9.94 12.71
C PRO A 344 -22.74 10.06 14.02
N VAL A 345 -21.48 9.59 14.02
CA VAL A 345 -20.56 9.86 15.13
C VAL A 345 -20.32 11.37 15.13
N SER A 346 -20.98 12.08 16.04
CA SER A 346 -20.73 13.49 16.28
C SER A 346 -19.28 13.66 16.73
N ILE A 347 -18.41 14.10 15.84
CA ILE A 347 -17.07 14.55 16.19
C ILE A 347 -17.27 15.83 17.02
N ASN A 348 -17.16 15.74 18.35
CA ASN A 348 -17.18 16.94 19.19
C ASN A 348 -15.91 17.74 18.91
N PHE A 349 -16.02 18.75 18.06
CA PHE A 349 -14.91 19.61 17.72
C PHE A 349 -14.77 20.73 18.76
N CYS A 350 -13.63 20.77 19.46
CA CYS A 350 -13.29 21.85 20.37
C CYS A 350 -11.92 22.42 19.99
N SER A 351 -11.91 23.70 19.62
CA SER A 351 -10.69 24.48 19.42
C SER A 351 -9.94 24.69 20.74
N THR A 352 -8.62 24.66 20.67
CA THR A 352 -7.75 24.90 21.82
C THR A 352 -7.79 26.36 22.26
N SER A 353 -7.23 26.69 23.43
CA SER A 353 -7.04 28.10 23.83
C SER A 353 -6.15 28.86 22.84
N VAL A 354 -5.11 28.20 22.32
CA VAL A 354 -4.19 28.77 21.32
C VAL A 354 -4.92 29.07 20.01
N ASP A 355 -5.72 28.11 19.51
CA ASP A 355 -6.51 28.31 18.28
C ASP A 355 -7.41 29.55 18.40
N LYS A 356 -8.07 29.71 19.54
CA LYS A 356 -8.98 30.83 19.82
C LYS A 356 -8.24 32.17 19.86
N GLU A 357 -7.10 32.22 20.54
CA GLU A 357 -6.28 33.43 20.66
C GLU A 357 -5.74 33.87 19.30
N VAL A 358 -5.14 32.94 18.55
CA VAL A 358 -4.59 33.20 17.22
C VAL A 358 -5.70 33.65 16.27
N TYR A 359 -6.83 32.94 16.24
CA TYR A 359 -7.97 33.30 15.41
C TYR A 359 -8.53 34.69 15.75
N ALA A 360 -8.72 34.98 17.05
CA ALA A 360 -9.27 36.26 17.49
C ALA A 360 -8.36 37.42 17.12
N ASP A 361 -7.04 37.28 17.33
CA ASP A 361 -6.07 38.29 16.92
C ASP A 361 -6.01 38.44 15.40
N PHE A 362 -6.02 37.33 14.66
CA PHE A 362 -5.96 37.30 13.20
C PHE A 362 -7.17 38.00 12.56
N VAL A 363 -8.39 37.70 13.02
CA VAL A 363 -9.62 38.33 12.51
C VAL A 363 -9.69 39.82 12.91
N ARG A 364 -9.22 40.19 14.11
CA ARG A 364 -9.19 41.58 14.55
C ARG A 364 -8.25 42.46 13.72
N ARG A 365 -7.18 41.88 13.17
CA ARG A 365 -6.16 42.58 12.38
C ARG A 365 -6.42 42.55 10.86
N ILE A 366 -7.62 42.18 10.41
CA ILE A 366 -7.96 42.20 8.98
C ILE A 366 -7.72 43.63 8.41
N PRO A 367 -6.86 43.79 7.39
CA PRO A 367 -6.55 45.11 6.85
C PRO A 367 -7.77 45.78 6.20
N PRO A 368 -7.98 47.10 6.45
CA PRO A 368 -9.10 47.84 5.87
C PRO A 368 -8.98 47.91 4.35
N PHE A 369 -10.11 48.04 3.63
CA PHE A 369 -10.15 47.99 2.16
C PHE A 369 -9.25 49.02 1.46
N SER A 370 -8.96 50.13 2.13
CA SER A 370 -8.08 51.21 1.68
C SER A 370 -6.58 50.86 1.67
N GLU A 371 -6.17 49.78 2.34
CA GLU A 371 -4.75 49.40 2.48
C GLU A 371 -4.40 48.16 1.63
N LYS A 372 -3.10 47.94 1.41
CA LYS A 372 -2.62 46.70 0.77
C LYS A 372 -2.66 45.55 1.77
N SER A 373 -3.27 44.44 1.37
CA SER A 373 -3.35 43.24 2.20
C SER A 373 -2.07 42.39 2.05
N PRO A 374 -1.37 42.05 3.16
CA PRO A 374 -0.15 41.24 3.10
C PRO A 374 -0.46 39.76 2.85
N ARG A 375 0.48 39.02 2.25
CA ARG A 375 0.41 37.56 2.13
C ARG A 375 0.67 36.91 3.48
N VAL A 376 -0.24 36.05 3.92
CA VAL A 376 -0.20 35.42 5.26
C VAL A 376 -0.05 33.91 5.22
N VAL A 377 -0.49 33.29 4.12
CA VAL A 377 -0.25 31.88 3.84
C VAL A 377 0.30 31.77 2.44
N GLN A 378 1.42 31.07 2.28
CA GLN A 378 1.99 30.70 1.00
C GLN A 378 2.56 29.29 1.09
N ILE A 379 2.01 28.37 0.31
CA ILE A 379 2.47 26.98 0.20
C ILE A 379 2.74 26.75 -1.30
N ASP A 380 4.00 26.49 -1.62
CA ASP A 380 4.50 26.47 -3.00
C ASP A 380 4.14 27.75 -3.76
N GLN A 381 3.46 27.62 -4.91
CA GLN A 381 3.06 28.74 -5.76
C GLN A 381 1.72 29.37 -5.35
N ILE A 382 0.97 28.73 -4.45
CA ILE A 382 -0.34 29.22 -4.01
C ILE A 382 -0.14 30.11 -2.79
N TRP A 383 -0.82 31.26 -2.79
CA TRP A 383 -0.79 32.19 -1.66
C TRP A 383 -2.16 32.83 -1.45
N VAL A 384 -2.42 33.24 -0.22
CA VAL A 384 -3.62 34.00 0.16
C VAL A 384 -3.21 35.19 1.01
N ASP A 385 -3.80 36.35 0.73
CA ASP A 385 -3.61 37.56 1.52
C ASP A 385 -4.50 37.59 2.78
N HIS A 386 -4.12 38.42 3.77
CA HIS A 386 -4.77 38.50 5.07
C HIS A 386 -6.25 38.82 4.96
N ARG A 387 -6.62 39.82 4.17
CA ARG A 387 -8.02 40.20 3.96
C ARG A 387 -8.81 39.05 3.37
N THR A 388 -8.36 38.42 2.30
CA THR A 388 -9.05 37.27 1.69
C THR A 388 -9.19 36.11 2.67
N PHE A 389 -8.11 35.76 3.37
CA PHE A 389 -8.11 34.66 4.34
C PHE A 389 -8.97 34.96 5.56
N GLY A 390 -8.82 36.14 6.16
CA GLY A 390 -9.54 36.56 7.35
C GLY A 390 -11.04 36.78 7.11
N LEU A 391 -11.43 37.34 5.96
CA LEU A 391 -12.85 37.44 5.59
C LEU A 391 -13.47 36.08 5.29
N SER A 392 -12.68 35.12 4.79
CA SER A 392 -13.14 33.74 4.61
C SER A 392 -13.33 33.06 5.96
N MET A 393 -12.38 33.23 6.90
CA MET A 393 -12.38 32.52 8.18
C MET A 393 -13.29 33.11 9.24
N ARG A 394 -13.68 34.39 9.19
CA ARG A 394 -14.60 34.99 10.17
C ARG A 394 -15.93 34.22 10.25
N VAL A 395 -16.62 34.31 11.39
CA VAL A 395 -17.98 33.76 11.53
C VAL A 395 -18.89 34.33 10.44
N ASN A 396 -19.65 33.46 9.76
CA ASN A 396 -20.46 33.77 8.58
C ASN A 396 -19.67 34.25 7.33
N GLY A 397 -18.35 34.03 7.30
CA GLY A 397 -17.50 34.28 6.14
C GLY A 397 -17.62 33.16 5.12
N HIS A 398 -17.88 33.51 3.85
CA HIS A 398 -17.82 32.55 2.76
C HIS A 398 -16.35 32.22 2.44
N ILE A 399 -16.02 30.93 2.38
CA ILE A 399 -14.69 30.49 1.95
C ILE A 399 -14.49 30.86 0.47
N SER A 400 -13.42 31.60 0.19
CA SER A 400 -13.04 31.93 -1.19
C SER A 400 -12.37 30.75 -1.90
N GLU A 401 -12.42 30.75 -3.24
CA GLU A 401 -11.71 29.76 -4.08
C GLU A 401 -10.22 29.69 -3.74
N HIS A 402 -9.58 30.84 -3.48
CA HIS A 402 -8.17 30.90 -3.05
C HIS A 402 -7.91 30.20 -1.72
N CYS A 403 -8.81 30.33 -0.74
CA CYS A 403 -8.68 29.64 0.55
C CYS A 403 -8.90 28.12 0.41
N MET A 404 -9.84 27.72 -0.45
CA MET A 404 -10.09 26.31 -0.74
C MET A 404 -8.90 25.66 -1.44
N ASN A 405 -8.34 26.31 -2.46
CA ASN A 405 -7.15 25.81 -3.17
C ASN A 405 -5.92 25.78 -2.23
N MET A 406 -5.77 26.78 -1.36
CA MET A 406 -4.73 26.76 -0.32
C MET A 406 -4.89 25.55 0.62
N MET A 407 -6.11 25.20 1.01
CA MET A 407 -6.37 24.00 1.81
C MET A 407 -6.01 22.72 1.04
N GLY A 408 -6.42 22.64 -0.23
CA GLY A 408 -6.05 21.54 -1.11
C GLY A 408 -4.53 21.36 -1.19
N GLN A 409 -3.78 22.44 -1.38
CA GLN A 409 -2.31 22.41 -1.41
C GLN A 409 -1.70 22.04 -0.05
N ALA A 410 -2.26 22.53 1.06
CA ALA A 410 -1.82 22.13 2.39
C ALA A 410 -1.98 20.61 2.61
N ILE A 411 -3.07 20.03 2.11
CA ILE A 411 -3.32 18.58 2.19
C ILE A 411 -2.42 17.81 1.22
N MET A 412 -2.27 18.27 -0.03
CA MET A 412 -1.38 17.61 -1.00
C MET A 412 0.08 17.65 -0.57
N SER A 413 0.52 18.73 0.09
CA SER A 413 1.87 18.83 0.66
C SER A 413 2.05 17.97 1.93
N LYS A 414 0.98 17.63 2.66
CA LYS A 414 1.00 16.49 3.61
C LYS A 414 1.10 15.14 2.88
N GLY A 415 0.46 15.02 1.71
CA GLY A 415 0.23 13.78 0.94
C GLY A 415 1.43 13.19 0.22
N SER A 416 2.60 13.85 0.22
CA SER A 416 3.83 13.25 -0.30
C SER A 416 4.36 12.07 0.54
N ASP A 417 3.79 11.84 1.73
CA ASP A 417 4.18 10.82 2.72
C ASP A 417 2.95 10.04 3.29
N ALA A 418 1.82 9.99 2.57
CA ALA A 418 0.58 9.38 3.05
C ALA A 418 0.32 7.97 2.45
N ALA A 419 -0.09 7.01 3.29
CA ALA A 419 -0.51 5.65 2.87
C ALA A 419 -1.76 5.63 1.97
N PHE A 420 -2.44 6.77 1.85
CA PHE A 420 -3.56 7.01 0.94
C PHE A 420 -3.18 8.16 0.02
N SER A 421 -2.94 7.83 -1.25
CA SER A 421 -2.53 8.77 -2.27
C SER A 421 -3.73 9.55 -2.80
N MET A 422 -3.67 10.87 -2.73
CA MET A 422 -4.78 11.71 -3.15
C MET A 422 -4.34 12.90 -3.97
N HIS A 423 -5.21 13.32 -4.89
CA HIS A 423 -5.06 14.54 -5.65
C HIS A 423 -6.24 15.47 -5.36
N VAL A 424 -5.98 16.76 -5.08
CA VAL A 424 -7.04 17.77 -4.94
C VAL A 424 -7.01 18.67 -6.16
N LEU A 425 -8.04 18.55 -7.01
CA LEU A 425 -8.20 19.44 -8.16
C LEU A 425 -8.51 20.85 -7.66
N HIS A 426 -7.76 21.83 -8.16
CA HIS A 426 -8.06 23.23 -7.86
C HIS A 426 -9.46 23.58 -8.37
N SER A 427 -10.12 24.51 -7.67
CA SER A 427 -11.48 24.95 -7.95
C SER A 427 -11.68 25.44 -9.39
N GLU A 428 -10.64 25.97 -10.03
CA GLU A 428 -10.68 26.42 -11.43
C GLU A 428 -10.88 25.28 -12.42
N TYR A 429 -10.16 24.16 -12.24
CA TYR A 429 -10.35 22.94 -13.04
C TYR A 429 -11.68 22.27 -12.71
N ALA A 430 -12.05 22.24 -11.43
CA ALA A 430 -13.34 21.70 -10.99
C ALA A 430 -14.50 22.48 -11.63
N LYS A 431 -14.37 23.80 -11.77
CA LYS A 431 -15.35 24.67 -12.44
C LYS A 431 -15.43 24.44 -13.94
N MET A 432 -14.31 24.17 -14.60
CA MET A 432 -14.32 23.76 -16.00
C MET A 432 -15.10 22.46 -16.21
N LEU A 433 -15.01 21.50 -15.28
CA LEU A 433 -15.81 20.27 -15.31
C LEU A 433 -17.31 20.52 -15.10
N GLN A 434 -17.72 21.64 -14.49
CA GLN A 434 -19.12 22.02 -14.34
C GLN A 434 -19.73 22.63 -15.63
N ASP A 435 -18.91 23.08 -16.59
CA ASP A 435 -19.40 23.70 -17.84
C ASP A 435 -19.51 22.68 -18.99
N PRO A 436 -20.71 22.35 -19.49
CA PRO A 436 -20.89 21.42 -20.61
C PRO A 436 -20.53 22.01 -21.99
N PHE A 437 -20.29 23.32 -22.11
CA PHE A 437 -20.05 24.01 -23.39
C PHE A 437 -18.63 24.56 -23.57
N GLN A 438 -17.79 24.58 -22.52
CA GLN A 438 -16.41 25.06 -22.57
C GLN A 438 -15.38 23.94 -22.38
N TYR A 439 -14.54 23.75 -23.41
CA TYR A 439 -13.20 23.15 -23.36
C TYR A 439 -13.05 21.71 -22.79
N GLN A 440 -13.73 20.74 -23.39
CA GLN A 440 -13.41 19.32 -23.13
C GLN A 440 -12.06 18.86 -23.70
N GLU A 441 -11.48 19.59 -24.67
CA GLU A 441 -10.20 19.22 -25.29
C GLU A 441 -8.97 19.64 -24.45
N ASN A 442 -9.05 20.68 -23.61
CA ASN A 442 -7.90 21.12 -22.79
C ASN A 442 -7.79 20.41 -21.44
N ILE A 443 -8.90 20.10 -20.77
CA ILE A 443 -8.82 19.56 -19.40
C ILE A 443 -8.25 18.15 -19.35
N SER A 444 -8.39 17.36 -20.42
CA SER A 444 -7.79 16.03 -20.50
C SER A 444 -6.26 16.12 -20.42
N ASP A 445 -5.67 17.13 -21.08
CA ASP A 445 -4.23 17.37 -21.06
C ASP A 445 -3.76 17.78 -19.67
N ASP A 446 -4.50 18.65 -18.97
CA ASP A 446 -4.18 19.06 -17.59
C ASP A 446 -4.17 17.89 -16.60
N LEU A 447 -4.94 16.83 -16.86
CA LEU A 447 -4.96 15.62 -16.03
C LEU A 447 -3.84 14.62 -16.35
N THR A 448 -3.02 14.85 -17.39
CA THR A 448 -1.95 13.92 -17.78
C THR A 448 -0.75 13.98 -16.85
N GLU A 449 0.04 12.90 -16.85
CA GLU A 449 1.32 12.83 -16.11
C GLU A 449 2.29 13.95 -16.49
N GLN A 450 2.26 14.41 -17.75
CA GLN A 450 3.13 15.50 -18.20
C GLN A 450 2.87 16.81 -17.44
N ASN A 451 1.61 17.11 -17.14
CA ASN A 451 1.21 18.36 -16.49
C ASN A 451 1.14 18.23 -14.97
N LEU A 452 0.74 17.06 -14.45
CA LEU A 452 0.67 16.80 -13.01
C LEU A 452 2.00 16.36 -12.39
N GLY A 453 2.93 15.86 -13.20
CA GLY A 453 4.19 15.27 -12.76
C GLY A 453 4.07 13.82 -12.24
N TYR A 454 2.86 13.25 -12.25
CA TYR A 454 2.57 11.87 -11.88
C TYR A 454 1.28 11.39 -12.53
N LYS A 455 1.12 10.07 -12.64
CA LYS A 455 -0.10 9.47 -13.18
C LYS A 455 -1.25 9.59 -12.19
N LEU A 456 -2.31 10.28 -12.58
CA LEU A 456 -3.52 10.42 -11.78
C LEU A 456 -4.25 9.08 -11.58
N ASP A 457 -4.11 8.13 -12.51
CA ASP A 457 -4.70 6.79 -12.39
C ASP A 457 -4.03 5.89 -11.35
N ASN A 458 -2.89 6.33 -10.79
CA ASN A 458 -2.25 5.68 -9.65
C ASN A 458 -2.77 6.17 -8.29
N MET A 459 -3.53 7.27 -8.25
CA MET A 459 -4.06 7.82 -7.00
C MET A 459 -5.18 6.94 -6.43
N ASP A 460 -5.44 7.05 -5.13
CA ASP A 460 -6.54 6.35 -4.45
C ASP A 460 -7.84 7.17 -4.45
N ALA A 461 -7.73 8.50 -4.48
CA ALA A 461 -8.86 9.39 -4.73
C ALA A 461 -8.47 10.72 -5.39
N VAL A 462 -9.42 11.28 -6.12
CA VAL A 462 -9.37 12.65 -6.63
C VAL A 462 -10.49 13.48 -6.01
N PHE A 463 -10.13 14.55 -5.33
CA PHE A 463 -11.02 15.47 -4.65
C PHE A 463 -11.30 16.67 -5.54
N MET A 464 -12.59 16.99 -5.73
CA MET A 464 -13.07 18.08 -6.55
C MET A 464 -13.96 18.99 -5.70
N PRO A 465 -13.38 19.97 -4.98
CA PRO A 465 -14.15 20.98 -4.28
C PRO A 465 -14.83 21.89 -5.32
N LEU A 466 -16.16 21.98 -5.23
CA LEU A 466 -17.03 22.61 -6.22
C LEU A 466 -17.96 23.61 -5.55
N GLN A 467 -18.44 24.59 -6.32
CA GLN A 467 -19.32 25.62 -5.81
C GLN A 467 -20.59 25.75 -6.66
N MET A 468 -21.75 25.73 -6.02
CA MET A 468 -23.06 26.00 -6.61
C MET A 468 -23.73 27.14 -5.82
N CYS A 469 -24.06 28.25 -6.47
CA CYS A 469 -24.70 29.42 -5.83
C CYS A 469 -24.00 29.90 -4.54
N LYS A 470 -22.66 29.93 -4.52
CA LYS A 470 -21.78 30.24 -3.36
C LYS A 470 -21.71 29.18 -2.25
N THR A 471 -22.45 28.08 -2.37
CA THR A 471 -22.36 26.92 -1.48
C THR A 471 -21.31 25.95 -1.99
N TRP A 472 -20.41 25.54 -1.10
CA TRP A 472 -19.40 24.52 -1.39
C TRP A 472 -19.96 23.11 -1.20
N TYR A 473 -19.63 22.23 -2.13
CA TYR A 473 -19.79 20.79 -2.01
C TYR A 473 -18.51 20.11 -2.51
N LEU A 474 -18.38 18.82 -2.26
CA LEU A 474 -17.20 18.06 -2.65
C LEU A 474 -17.63 16.84 -3.44
N VAL A 475 -17.04 16.66 -4.62
CA VAL A 475 -17.12 15.37 -5.32
C VAL A 475 -15.79 14.66 -5.17
N VAL A 476 -15.84 13.41 -4.76
CA VAL A 476 -14.66 12.56 -4.65
C VAL A 476 -14.78 11.46 -5.68
N ALA A 477 -13.85 11.41 -6.63
CA ALA A 477 -13.64 10.24 -7.45
C ALA A 477 -12.84 9.23 -6.60
N ASN A 478 -13.55 8.35 -5.92
CA ASN A 478 -12.95 7.38 -5.02
C ASN A 478 -12.54 6.14 -5.83
N PHE A 479 -11.29 6.15 -6.30
CA PHE A 479 -10.74 5.06 -7.12
C PHE A 479 -10.57 3.78 -6.31
N TRP A 480 -10.33 3.90 -5.00
CA TRP A 480 -10.31 2.81 -4.04
C TRP A 480 -11.66 2.04 -3.97
N LYS A 481 -12.77 2.75 -3.80
CA LYS A 481 -14.13 2.18 -3.73
C LYS A 481 -14.82 2.00 -5.08
N LYS A 482 -14.16 2.40 -6.17
CA LYS A 482 -14.69 2.37 -7.55
C LYS A 482 -16.03 3.10 -7.69
N ARG A 483 -16.18 4.24 -7.00
CA ARG A 483 -17.40 5.07 -7.02
C ARG A 483 -17.09 6.55 -6.92
N PHE A 484 -18.03 7.38 -7.32
CA PHE A 484 -18.06 8.80 -7.00
C PHE A 484 -18.89 9.03 -5.73
N GLU A 485 -18.39 9.90 -4.86
CA GLU A 485 -19.06 10.30 -3.64
C GLU A 485 -19.28 11.81 -3.66
N VAL A 486 -20.54 12.25 -3.53
CA VAL A 486 -20.92 13.66 -3.47
C VAL A 486 -21.21 14.01 -2.02
N LEU A 487 -20.33 14.78 -1.38
CA LEU A 487 -20.49 15.24 -0.01
C LEU A 487 -21.07 16.66 -0.01
N SER A 488 -22.26 16.82 0.56
CA SER A 488 -22.93 18.12 0.67
C SER A 488 -23.18 18.52 2.12
N PRO A 489 -22.70 19.69 2.57
CA PRO A 489 -23.01 20.22 3.90
C PRO A 489 -24.48 20.63 4.08
N LEU A 490 -25.20 20.95 3.01
CA LEU A 490 -26.57 21.47 3.06
C LEU A 490 -27.61 20.45 2.52
N GLY A 491 -27.24 19.18 2.44
CA GLY A 491 -28.03 18.15 1.77
C GLY A 491 -28.01 18.28 0.24
N TYR A 492 -28.79 17.46 -0.46
CA TYR A 492 -28.77 17.42 -1.93
C TYR A 492 -30.15 17.76 -2.52
N THR A 493 -30.19 18.83 -3.31
CA THR A 493 -31.37 19.21 -4.10
C THR A 493 -31.32 18.53 -5.48
N ASN A 494 -32.43 18.58 -6.22
CA ASN A 494 -32.47 18.08 -7.59
C ASN A 494 -31.47 18.81 -8.51
N GLU A 495 -31.25 20.10 -8.25
CA GLU A 495 -30.25 20.91 -8.95
C GLU A 495 -28.84 20.38 -8.68
N LEU A 496 -28.48 20.16 -7.41
CA LEU A 496 -27.17 19.61 -7.05
C LEU A 496 -26.95 18.22 -7.65
N ILE A 497 -27.96 17.35 -7.60
CA ILE A 497 -27.87 16.00 -8.18
C ILE A 497 -27.59 16.09 -9.69
N ARG A 498 -28.30 16.97 -10.40
CA ARG A 498 -28.12 17.15 -11.85
C ARG A 498 -26.73 17.69 -12.17
N GLU A 499 -26.29 18.70 -11.44
CA GLU A 499 -24.98 19.33 -11.62
C GLU A 499 -23.84 18.35 -11.33
N ALA A 500 -23.89 17.64 -10.20
CA ALA A 500 -22.90 16.64 -9.83
C ALA A 500 -22.82 15.50 -10.86
N ARG A 501 -23.95 15.02 -11.37
CA ARG A 501 -23.98 14.00 -12.45
C ARG A 501 -23.32 14.49 -13.74
N SER A 502 -23.60 15.75 -14.13
CA SER A 502 -22.98 16.35 -15.31
C SER A 502 -21.46 16.49 -15.12
N MET A 503 -21.03 16.95 -13.94
CA MET A 503 -19.62 17.10 -13.60
C MET A 503 -18.90 15.73 -13.61
N VAL A 504 -19.49 14.70 -12.97
CA VAL A 504 -18.94 13.33 -12.98
C VAL A 504 -18.80 12.80 -14.40
N TYR A 505 -19.81 13.00 -15.26
CA TYR A 505 -19.73 12.60 -16.66
C TYR A 505 -18.58 13.30 -17.40
N ASN A 506 -18.40 14.60 -17.19
CA ASN A 506 -17.30 15.37 -17.78
C ASN A 506 -15.93 14.88 -17.28
N PHE A 507 -15.80 14.61 -15.98
CA PHE A 507 -14.58 14.05 -15.40
C PHE A 507 -14.28 12.65 -15.95
N GLN A 508 -15.28 11.77 -16.04
CA GLN A 508 -15.15 10.44 -16.63
C GLN A 508 -14.63 10.52 -18.09
N LYS A 509 -15.12 11.48 -18.87
CA LYS A 509 -14.67 11.71 -20.25
C LYS A 509 -13.24 12.22 -20.28
N ALA A 510 -12.92 13.26 -19.50
CA ALA A 510 -11.58 13.84 -19.43
C ALA A 510 -10.53 12.82 -18.96
N PHE A 511 -10.84 12.07 -17.89
CA PHE A 511 -9.97 11.02 -17.37
C PHE A 511 -9.75 9.90 -18.39
N HIS A 512 -10.80 9.47 -19.08
CA HIS A 512 -10.68 8.42 -20.11
C HIS A 512 -9.82 8.88 -21.29
N ASN A 513 -9.89 10.15 -21.67
CA ASN A 513 -9.06 10.72 -22.73
C ASN A 513 -7.59 10.83 -22.29
N ALA A 514 -7.34 11.24 -21.05
CA ALA A 514 -5.99 11.32 -20.48
C ALA A 514 -5.35 9.92 -20.28
N TYR A 515 -6.17 8.91 -19.97
CA TYR A 515 -5.72 7.55 -19.63
C TYR A 515 -6.53 6.46 -20.39
N PRO A 516 -6.46 6.41 -21.73
CA PRO A 516 -7.31 5.51 -22.54
C PRO A 516 -7.00 4.02 -22.33
N GLY A 517 -5.78 3.72 -21.86
CA GLY A 517 -5.30 2.36 -21.57
C GLY A 517 -5.29 1.98 -20.09
N SER A 518 -5.92 2.75 -19.20
CA SER A 518 -5.90 2.45 -17.77
C SER A 518 -6.55 1.09 -17.49
N ARG A 519 -5.76 0.13 -16.99
CA ARG A 519 -6.22 -1.23 -16.66
C ARG A 519 -6.80 -1.31 -15.24
N ARG A 520 -6.41 -0.39 -14.36
CA ARG A 520 -6.82 -0.33 -12.95
C ARG A 520 -8.27 0.15 -12.80
N LEU A 521 -8.68 1.15 -13.59
CA LEU A 521 -9.93 1.88 -13.35
C LEU A 521 -10.86 1.86 -14.56
N LYS A 522 -12.03 1.24 -14.39
CA LYS A 522 -13.16 1.39 -15.33
C LYS A 522 -13.98 2.63 -14.97
N ILE A 523 -13.40 3.82 -15.18
CA ILE A 523 -13.96 5.10 -14.71
C ILE A 523 -15.44 5.33 -15.10
N LYS A 524 -15.81 4.92 -16.32
CA LYS A 524 -17.17 5.03 -16.87
C LYS A 524 -18.19 4.09 -16.22
N ALA A 525 -17.73 3.07 -15.51
CA ALA A 525 -18.58 2.08 -14.83
C ALA A 525 -18.79 2.38 -13.33
N MET A 526 -18.13 3.42 -12.81
CA MET A 526 -18.27 3.83 -11.40
C MET A 526 -19.63 4.50 -11.17
N ASP A 527 -20.30 4.13 -10.10
CA ASP A 527 -21.59 4.69 -9.68
C ASP A 527 -21.40 6.01 -8.89
N ILE A 528 -22.52 6.68 -8.56
CA ILE A 528 -22.52 7.95 -7.84
C ILE A 528 -23.37 7.80 -6.58
N THR A 529 -22.78 8.12 -5.43
CA THR A 529 -23.45 8.14 -4.13
C THR A 529 -23.49 9.56 -3.56
N PHE A 530 -24.56 9.90 -2.83
CA PHE A 530 -24.77 11.22 -2.25
C PHE A 530 -24.81 11.13 -0.73
N HIS A 531 -24.09 12.02 -0.06
CA HIS A 531 -23.96 12.04 1.40
C HIS A 531 -24.17 13.45 1.92
N THR A 532 -25.02 13.58 2.94
CA THR A 532 -25.17 14.81 3.71
C THR A 532 -24.17 14.79 4.86
N ILE A 533 -23.28 15.78 4.93
CA ILE A 533 -22.22 15.83 5.94
C ILE A 533 -22.45 16.89 7.02
N SER A 534 -23.57 17.59 7.01
CA SER A 534 -23.98 18.50 8.08
C SER A 534 -25.49 18.71 8.09
N ASN A 535 -26.04 19.12 9.24
CA ASN A 535 -27.40 19.65 9.34
C ASN A 535 -27.46 21.18 9.18
N SER A 536 -26.37 21.81 8.77
CA SER A 536 -26.30 23.26 8.65
C SER A 536 -27.27 23.80 7.62
N CYS A 537 -27.93 24.89 8.01
CA CYS A 537 -28.71 25.72 7.11
C CYS A 537 -27.95 26.98 6.67
N ASN A 538 -26.72 27.18 7.16
CA ASN A 538 -25.91 28.35 6.83
C ASN A 538 -25.00 28.09 5.64
N GLU A 539 -25.36 28.63 4.48
CA GLU A 539 -24.59 28.52 3.25
C GLU A 539 -23.14 29.00 3.39
N SER A 540 -22.90 30.00 4.23
CA SER A 540 -21.56 30.55 4.44
C SER A 540 -20.61 29.59 5.16
N ASP A 541 -21.12 28.60 5.88
CA ASP A 541 -20.33 27.57 6.56
C ASP A 541 -20.07 26.34 5.69
N SER A 542 -20.74 26.19 4.54
CA SER A 542 -20.51 25.07 3.63
C SER A 542 -19.02 24.86 3.30
N GLY A 543 -18.30 25.96 3.04
CA GLY A 543 -16.87 25.92 2.75
C GLY A 543 -16.01 25.43 3.92
N ILE A 544 -16.33 25.78 5.18
CA ILE A 544 -15.52 25.33 6.32
C ILE A 544 -15.68 23.83 6.54
N PHE A 545 -16.90 23.30 6.33
CA PHE A 545 -17.16 21.87 6.40
C PHE A 545 -16.47 21.12 5.27
N ILE A 546 -16.46 21.66 4.04
CA ILE A 546 -15.70 21.05 2.94
C ILE A 546 -14.20 21.09 3.20
N MET A 547 -13.65 22.21 3.67
CA MET A 547 -12.23 22.28 4.03
C MET A 547 -11.86 21.21 5.08
N LYS A 548 -12.69 21.03 6.11
CA LYS A 548 -12.44 19.98 7.11
C LYS A 548 -12.68 18.58 6.56
N ALA A 549 -13.66 18.38 5.68
CA ALA A 549 -13.90 17.11 5.02
C ALA A 549 -12.69 16.69 4.17
N LEU A 550 -12.01 17.63 3.49
CA LEU A 550 -10.76 17.34 2.78
C LEU A 550 -9.66 16.81 3.72
N ASP A 551 -9.52 17.38 4.93
CA ASP A 551 -8.51 16.96 5.92
C ASP A 551 -8.90 15.67 6.67
N LEU A 552 -10.19 15.40 6.83
CA LEU A 552 -10.72 14.25 7.56
C LEU A 552 -11.14 13.08 6.68
N TYR A 553 -11.05 13.21 5.35
CA TYR A 553 -11.53 12.17 4.45
C TYR A 553 -10.80 10.86 4.72
N ASP A 554 -11.51 9.99 5.43
CA ASP A 554 -11.08 8.67 5.84
C ASP A 554 -12.03 7.70 5.12
N LEU A 555 -11.47 6.68 4.49
CA LEU A 555 -12.15 5.77 3.58
C LEU A 555 -13.35 5.03 4.21
N GLU A 556 -13.62 5.16 5.52
CA GLU A 556 -14.66 4.38 6.19
C GLU A 556 -15.51 5.15 7.23
N LYS A 557 -15.27 6.45 7.48
CA LYS A 557 -16.05 7.22 8.47
C LYS A 557 -17.10 8.11 7.81
N HIS A 558 -18.35 8.00 8.26
CA HIS A 558 -19.39 8.98 7.96
C HIS A 558 -19.05 10.30 8.69
N ILE A 559 -18.43 11.23 7.97
CA ILE A 559 -18.14 12.58 8.46
C ILE A 559 -19.45 13.34 8.60
N PHE A 560 -19.71 13.88 9.79
CA PHE A 560 -20.90 14.68 10.05
C PHE A 560 -20.59 15.83 11.00
N PHE A 561 -20.94 17.05 10.58
CA PHE A 561 -20.71 18.29 11.33
C PHE A 561 -22.01 18.90 11.81
N LYS A 562 -22.01 19.43 13.04
CA LYS A 562 -23.08 20.28 13.57
C LYS A 562 -22.80 21.74 13.21
N ASP A 563 -23.84 22.55 13.12
CA ASP A 563 -23.73 24.00 12.90
C ASP A 563 -22.84 24.67 13.96
N SER A 564 -22.92 24.18 15.20
CA SER A 564 -22.09 24.63 16.33
C SER A 564 -20.59 24.43 16.10
N ASP A 565 -20.20 23.51 15.21
CA ASP A 565 -18.80 23.16 14.98
C ASP A 565 -18.12 24.21 14.07
N ALA A 566 -18.88 24.94 13.26
CA ALA A 566 -18.35 25.87 12.27
C ALA A 566 -17.38 26.90 12.88
N LYS A 567 -17.72 27.47 14.05
CA LYS A 567 -16.85 28.43 14.73
C LYS A 567 -15.54 27.78 15.19
N GLY A 568 -15.62 26.61 15.83
CA GLY A 568 -14.44 25.90 16.29
C GLY A 568 -13.54 25.49 15.11
N LEU A 569 -14.14 25.02 14.01
CA LEU A 569 -13.41 24.68 12.79
C LEU A 569 -12.71 25.88 12.16
N ARG A 570 -13.35 27.06 12.14
CA ARG A 570 -12.73 28.32 11.69
C ARG A 570 -11.52 28.68 12.56
N GLU A 571 -11.64 28.57 13.87
CA GLU A 571 -10.55 28.82 14.82
C GLU A 571 -9.36 27.89 14.54
N HIS A 572 -9.63 26.59 14.47
CA HIS A 572 -8.60 25.57 14.24
C HIS A 572 -7.97 25.63 12.85
N LEU A 573 -8.76 25.74 11.78
CA LEU A 573 -8.23 25.77 10.41
C LEU A 573 -7.44 27.06 10.13
N THR A 574 -7.79 28.16 10.81
CA THR A 574 -6.97 29.39 10.78
C THR A 574 -5.59 29.11 11.36
N PHE A 575 -5.52 28.55 12.57
CA PHE A 575 -4.25 28.18 13.18
C PHE A 575 -3.46 27.17 12.31
N TYR A 576 -4.12 26.09 11.89
CA TYR A 576 -3.53 25.02 11.08
C TYR A 576 -2.87 25.54 9.79
N LEU A 577 -3.50 26.45 9.06
CA LEU A 577 -2.93 26.98 7.81
C LEU A 577 -1.86 28.04 8.06
N LEU A 578 -1.99 28.85 9.11
CA LEU A 578 -0.97 29.85 9.47
C LEU A 578 0.31 29.19 9.98
N ASP A 579 0.18 28.14 10.79
CA ASP A 579 1.29 27.38 11.37
C ASP A 579 1.69 26.17 10.53
N HIS A 580 1.15 26.04 9.31
CA HIS A 580 1.47 24.90 8.45
C HIS A 580 2.98 24.82 8.17
N LYS A 581 3.58 23.64 8.29
CA LYS A 581 5.04 23.44 8.15
C LYS A 581 5.65 23.97 6.84
N TYR A 582 4.85 24.05 5.78
CA TYR A 582 5.25 24.56 4.47
C TYR A 582 4.78 25.99 4.19
N ASN A 583 4.19 26.66 5.18
CA ASN A 583 3.82 28.06 5.03
C ASN A 583 5.08 28.95 5.09
N GLU A 584 5.51 29.47 3.94
CA GLU A 584 6.66 30.37 3.82
C GLU A 584 6.44 31.74 4.49
N LYS A 585 5.23 32.01 5.01
CA LYS A 585 4.83 33.27 5.65
C LYS A 585 4.55 33.13 7.15
N ALA A 586 4.80 31.97 7.76
CA ALA A 586 4.53 31.71 9.18
C ALA A 586 5.14 32.76 10.14
N HIS A 587 6.29 33.34 9.80
CA HIS A 587 6.99 34.33 10.63
C HIS A 587 6.42 35.76 10.58
N ILE A 588 5.50 36.07 9.66
CA ILE A 588 4.94 37.43 9.51
C ILE A 588 4.03 37.80 10.69
N MET A 589 3.51 36.80 11.42
CA MET A 589 2.58 36.99 12.53
C MET A 589 3.26 37.24 13.90
N TYR A 590 4.55 36.91 14.05
CA TYR A 590 5.28 37.01 15.33
C TYR A 590 6.16 38.26 15.48
N LYS A 591 6.08 39.21 14.53
CA LYS A 591 6.71 40.53 14.65
C LYS A 591 5.65 41.61 14.86
N GLY A 592 5.28 41.83 16.11
CA GLY A 592 4.36 42.89 16.52
C GLY A 592 4.09 42.83 18.01
#